data_AF-A0A2E7HX62-F1
#
_entry.id   AF-A0A2E7HX62-F1
#
_cell.length_a   1.000
_cell.length_b   1.000
_cell.length_c   1.000
_cell.angle_alpha   90.00
_cell.angle_beta   90.00
_cell.angle_gamma   90.00
#
_symmetry.space_group_name_H-M   'P 1'
#
loop_
_entity.id
_entity.type
_entity.pdbx_description
1 polymer ?
#
loop_
_entity_poly.entity_id
_entity_poly.type
_entity_poly.pdbx_seq_one_letter_code
_entity_poly.pdbx_strand_id
1 'polypeptide(L)'
;MKNKPKISALICVDPARCLRKTVDNKTPLDILWDLKQAFDSSDEVNVTPCKCIFGCTYGPRMDVINHETKEKTVYGSIDGKVEISVRGIVDMNKIPDNPQDLIRHSNISKDKG
;
A
#
# COMPACT_ATOMS: atom_id res chain seq x y z
N MET A 1 19.19 17.79 10.55
CA MET A 1 19.03 16.58 9.72
C MET A 1 17.54 16.39 9.50
N LYS A 2 17.04 16.32 8.26
CA LYS A 2 15.63 15.97 8.03
C LYS A 2 15.41 14.53 8.51
N ASN A 3 14.45 14.33 9.40
CA ASN A 3 14.06 12.98 9.80
C ASN A 3 13.64 12.21 8.56
N LYS A 4 14.20 11.00 8.37
CA LYS A 4 13.76 10.13 7.29
C LYS A 4 12.36 9.61 7.63
N PRO A 5 11.44 9.52 6.65
CA PRO A 5 10.11 8.98 6.90
C PRO A 5 10.22 7.54 7.41
N LYS A 6 9.49 7.24 8.48
CA LYS A 6 9.43 5.91 9.08
C LYS A 6 8.65 4.93 8.21
N ILE A 7 7.67 5.42 7.48
CA ILE A 7 6.78 4.61 6.65
C ILE A 7 6.84 5.10 5.20
N SER A 8 6.85 4.18 4.25
CA SER A 8 6.65 4.48 2.84
C SER A 8 5.45 3.72 2.29
N ALA A 9 4.47 4.47 1.79
CA ALA A 9 3.33 3.94 1.05
C ALA A 9 3.59 4.12 -0.46
N LEU A 10 3.68 3.01 -1.19
CA LEU A 10 3.96 2.97 -2.62
C LEU A 10 2.71 2.56 -3.38
N ILE A 11 2.14 3.45 -4.19
CA ILE A 11 0.90 3.19 -4.93
C ILE A 11 1.24 2.97 -6.40
N CYS A 12 0.84 1.82 -6.94
CA CYS A 12 1.11 1.50 -8.34
C CYS A 12 0.16 2.27 -9.27
N VAL A 13 0.71 3.19 -10.06
CA VAL A 13 -0.04 4.04 -11.01
C VAL A 13 0.30 3.69 -12.47
N ASP A 14 0.83 2.49 -12.71
CA ASP A 14 1.24 2.04 -14.03
C ASP A 14 0.06 2.02 -15.03
N PRO A 15 0.10 2.81 -16.11
CA PRO A 15 -1.00 2.94 -17.07
C PRO A 15 -1.29 1.63 -17.83
N ALA A 16 -0.28 0.77 -17.99
CA ALA A 16 -0.45 -0.51 -18.70
C ALA A 16 -1.08 -1.59 -17.81
N ARG A 17 -1.16 -1.37 -16.49
CA ARG A 17 -1.59 -2.39 -15.53
C ARG A 17 -2.58 -1.87 -14.50
N CYS A 18 -2.10 -1.15 -13.48
CA CYS A 18 -2.89 -0.81 -12.31
C CYS A 18 -3.86 0.37 -12.54
N LEU A 19 -3.52 1.32 -13.41
CA LEU A 19 -4.29 2.57 -13.56
C LEU A 19 -5.76 2.37 -13.96
N ARG A 20 -6.07 1.23 -14.59
CA ARG A 20 -7.43 0.86 -15.03
C ARG A 20 -8.19 0.00 -14.01
N LYS A 21 -7.58 -0.33 -12.88
CA LYS A 21 -8.20 -1.12 -11.81
C LYS A 21 -8.88 -0.20 -10.82
N THR A 22 -9.88 -0.73 -10.11
CA THR A 22 -10.59 -0.01 -9.06
C THR A 22 -10.80 -0.91 -7.84
N VAL A 23 -10.87 -0.30 -6.67
CA VAL A 23 -11.32 -0.91 -5.41
C VAL A 23 -12.30 0.08 -4.79
N ASP A 24 -13.50 -0.39 -4.45
CA ASP A 24 -14.57 0.44 -3.88
C ASP A 24 -14.78 1.77 -4.66
N ASN A 25 -14.79 1.68 -5.99
CA ASN A 25 -14.91 2.79 -6.94
C ASN A 25 -13.75 3.81 -6.98
N LYS A 26 -12.64 3.55 -6.28
CA LYS A 26 -11.44 4.38 -6.32
C LYS A 26 -10.40 3.83 -7.30
N THR A 27 -9.85 4.70 -8.13
CA THR A 27 -8.68 4.41 -8.97
C THR A 27 -7.39 4.51 -8.15
N PRO A 28 -6.23 4.04 -8.64
CA PRO A 28 -4.96 4.25 -7.95
C PRO A 28 -4.60 5.73 -7.77
N LEU A 29 -5.08 6.62 -8.64
CA LEU A 29 -4.84 8.06 -8.50
C LEU A 29 -5.67 8.66 -7.38
N ASP A 30 -6.94 8.24 -7.23
CA ASP A 30 -7.79 8.67 -6.13
C ASP A 30 -7.19 8.23 -4.79
N ILE A 31 -6.75 6.97 -4.70
CA ILE A 31 -6.08 6.42 -3.51
C ILE A 31 -4.79 7.21 -3.20
N LEU A 32 -3.96 7.48 -4.22
CA LEU A 32 -2.74 8.27 -4.06
C LEU A 32 -3.05 9.67 -3.52
N TRP A 33 -4.10 10.31 -4.05
CA TRP A 33 -4.52 11.65 -3.66
C TRP A 33 -5.06 11.69 -2.23
N ASP A 34 -5.94 10.76 -1.87
CA ASP A 34 -6.47 10.60 -0.52
C ASP A 34 -5.34 10.40 0.51
N LEU A 35 -4.36 9.56 0.18
CA LEU A 35 -3.22 9.30 1.05
C LEU A 35 -2.31 10.51 1.21
N LYS A 36 -2.04 11.22 0.12
CA LYS A 36 -1.25 12.45 0.18
C LYS A 36 -1.93 13.49 1.05
N GLN A 37 -3.23 13.72 0.88
CA GLN A 37 -3.97 14.65 1.74
C GLN A 37 -3.98 14.21 3.21
N ALA A 38 -4.18 12.93 3.48
CA ALA A 38 -4.22 12.39 4.83
C ALA A 38 -2.88 12.51 5.58
N PHE A 39 -1.76 12.58 4.84
CA PHE A 39 -0.41 12.56 5.39
C PHE A 39 0.43 13.78 4.98
N ASP A 40 -0.16 14.83 4.43
CA ASP A 40 0.57 16.01 3.92
C ASP A 40 1.40 16.70 5.00
N SER A 41 0.88 16.74 6.23
CA SER A 41 1.56 17.31 7.40
C SER A 41 2.40 16.29 8.18
N SER A 42 2.55 15.05 7.69
CA SER A 42 3.28 14.00 8.40
C SER A 42 4.71 13.88 7.91
N ASP A 43 5.67 14.08 8.82
CA ASP A 43 7.07 13.78 8.55
C ASP A 43 7.38 12.27 8.64
N GLU A 44 6.42 11.46 9.12
CA GLU A 44 6.62 10.03 9.35
C GLU A 44 6.26 9.18 8.13
N VAL A 45 5.40 9.67 7.25
CA VAL A 45 4.81 8.87 6.17
C VAL A 45 5.11 9.53 4.83
N ASN A 46 5.82 8.81 3.97
CA ASN A 46 6.04 9.25 2.60
C ASN A 46 5.16 8.46 1.63
N VAL A 47 4.32 9.16 0.87
CA VAL A 47 3.38 8.57 -0.09
C VAL A 47 3.91 8.80 -1.51
N THR A 48 4.29 7.74 -2.21
CA THR A 48 4.95 7.83 -3.52
C THR A 48 4.24 6.98 -4.59
N PRO A 49 4.01 7.52 -5.80
CA PRO A 49 3.60 6.69 -6.93
C PRO A 49 4.74 5.76 -7.40
N CYS A 50 4.42 4.56 -7.86
CA CYS A 50 5.39 3.62 -8.42
C CYS A 50 4.88 2.96 -9.72
N LYS A 51 5.81 2.37 -10.48
CA LYS A 51 5.49 1.48 -11.61
C LYS A 51 5.26 0.05 -11.13
N CYS A 52 4.55 -0.74 -11.93
CA CYS A 52 4.22 -2.11 -11.54
C CYS A 52 5.47 -2.99 -11.55
N ILE A 53 5.69 -3.71 -10.44
CA ILE A 53 6.89 -4.56 -10.28
C ILE A 53 6.54 -6.05 -10.36
N PHE A 54 5.35 -6.46 -9.90
CA PHE A 54 4.98 -7.88 -9.79
C PHE A 54 3.53 -8.21 -10.21
N GLY A 55 2.93 -7.41 -11.10
CA GLY A 55 1.54 -7.60 -11.53
C GLY A 55 0.51 -6.90 -10.62
N CYS A 56 -0.68 -6.68 -11.19
CA CYS A 56 -1.81 -5.94 -10.60
C CYS A 56 -3.12 -6.74 -10.70
N THR A 57 -3.05 -8.08 -10.67
CA THR A 57 -4.21 -8.96 -10.81
C THR A 57 -5.31 -8.61 -9.81
N TYR A 58 -4.91 -8.39 -8.56
CA TYR A 58 -5.76 -8.01 -7.44
C TYR A 58 -5.63 -6.50 -7.13
N GLY A 59 -5.42 -5.68 -8.16
CA GLY A 59 -5.18 -4.25 -8.01
C GLY A 59 -6.45 -3.40 -7.86
N PRO A 60 -6.33 -2.08 -7.56
CA PRO A 60 -5.11 -1.28 -7.38
C PRO A 60 -4.15 -1.85 -6.34
N ARG A 61 -2.85 -1.89 -6.64
CA ARG A 61 -1.85 -2.41 -5.69
C ARG A 61 -1.18 -1.28 -4.94
N MET A 62 -1.01 -1.49 -3.65
CA MET A 62 -0.19 -0.64 -2.80
C MET A 62 0.73 -1.50 -1.92
N ASP A 63 1.94 -1.01 -1.69
CA ASP A 63 2.89 -1.60 -0.76
C ASP A 63 3.16 -0.59 0.38
N VAL A 64 2.97 -0.99 1.63
CA VAL A 64 3.34 -0.19 2.80
C VAL A 64 4.58 -0.80 3.44
N ILE A 65 5.63 -0.01 3.60
CA ILE A 65 6.92 -0.44 4.15
C ILE A 65 7.17 0.34 5.43
N ASN A 66 7.35 -0.36 6.54
CA ASN A 66 7.83 0.22 7.79
C ASN A 66 9.36 0.09 7.82
N HIS A 67 10.07 1.21 7.82
CA HIS A 67 11.53 1.25 7.79
C HIS A 67 12.19 0.93 9.13
N GLU A 68 11.45 1.03 10.23
CA GLU A 68 11.91 0.64 11.56
C GLU A 68 11.83 -0.87 11.74
N THR A 69 10.68 -1.49 11.43
CA THR A 69 10.49 -2.95 11.59
C THR A 69 10.97 -3.78 10.40
N LYS A 70 11.20 -3.14 9.24
CA LYS A 70 11.47 -3.77 7.93
C LYS A 70 10.29 -4.59 7.39
N GLU A 71 9.12 -4.48 8.00
CA GLU A 71 7.94 -5.18 7.53
C GLU A 71 7.36 -4.52 6.28
N LYS A 72 6.88 -5.35 5.37
CA LYS A 72 6.22 -4.93 4.14
C LYS A 72 4.83 -5.55 4.07
N THR A 73 3.82 -4.71 4.08
CA THR A 73 2.42 -5.11 3.92
C THR A 73 1.98 -4.83 2.48
N VAL A 74 1.29 -5.80 1.86
CA VAL A 74 0.76 -5.66 0.51
C VAL A 74 -0.74 -5.45 0.59
N TYR A 75 -1.22 -4.44 -0.12
CA TYR A 75 -2.63 -4.09 -0.22
C TYR A 75 -3.14 -4.21 -1.66
N GLY A 76 -4.40 -4.61 -1.80
CA GLY A 76 -5.09 -4.81 -3.07
C GLY A 76 -6.62 -4.62 -2.97
N SER A 77 -7.36 -5.21 -3.88
CA SER A 77 -8.83 -5.14 -3.91
C SER A 77 -9.54 -6.17 -3.03
N ILE A 78 -8.80 -7.11 -2.42
CA ILE A 78 -9.34 -8.21 -1.61
C ILE A 78 -8.47 -8.48 -0.38
N ASP A 79 -9.05 -9.15 0.61
CA ASP A 79 -8.33 -9.79 1.71
C ASP A 79 -8.07 -11.27 1.40
N GLY A 80 -6.86 -11.75 1.65
CA GLY A 80 -6.53 -13.18 1.63
C GLY A 80 -5.16 -13.53 1.03
N LYS A 81 -4.91 -14.84 0.93
CA LYS A 81 -3.70 -15.37 0.33
C LYS A 81 -3.81 -15.36 -1.18
N VAL A 82 -2.88 -14.65 -1.84
CA VAL A 82 -2.85 -14.53 -3.30
C VAL A 82 -1.49 -14.92 -3.85
N GLU A 83 -1.50 -15.55 -5.02
CA GLU A 83 -0.28 -15.80 -5.77
C GLU A 83 0.11 -14.57 -6.59
N ILE A 84 1.29 -14.03 -6.33
CA ILE A 84 1.89 -12.94 -7.11
C ILE A 84 3.10 -13.51 -7.85
N SER A 85 3.11 -13.34 -9.18
CA SER A 85 4.22 -13.75 -10.03
C SER A 85 5.55 -13.29 -9.45
N VAL A 86 6.54 -14.19 -9.41
CA VAL A 86 7.89 -14.05 -8.82
C VAL A 86 7.98 -13.80 -7.30
N ARG A 87 6.87 -13.55 -6.60
CA ARG A 87 6.82 -13.45 -5.13
C ARG A 87 6.25 -14.70 -4.46
N GLY A 88 5.53 -15.53 -5.20
CA GLY A 88 4.81 -16.68 -4.65
C GLY A 88 3.55 -16.23 -3.91
N ILE A 89 3.16 -17.01 -2.90
CA ILE A 89 1.96 -16.75 -2.10
C ILE A 89 2.28 -15.64 -1.09
N VAL A 90 1.44 -14.60 -1.07
CA VAL A 90 1.51 -13.51 -0.09
C VAL A 90 0.16 -13.30 0.57
N ASP A 91 0.16 -12.86 1.83
CA ASP A 91 -1.02 -12.33 2.49
C ASP A 91 -1.28 -10.90 1.97
N MET A 92 -2.41 -10.72 1.29
CA MET A 92 -2.87 -9.44 0.79
C MET A 92 -4.00 -8.93 1.68
N ASN A 93 -3.93 -7.65 2.02
CA ASN A 93 -5.00 -6.96 2.72
C ASN A 93 -5.79 -6.12 1.70
N LYS A 94 -7.09 -5.96 1.91
CA LYS A 94 -7.87 -5.02 1.13
C LYS A 94 -7.42 -3.59 1.47
N ILE A 95 -7.31 -2.74 0.46
CA ILE A 95 -7.10 -1.31 0.67
C ILE A 95 -8.28 -0.79 1.51
N PRO A 96 -8.02 -0.20 2.70
CA PRO A 96 -9.07 0.30 3.56
C PRO A 96 -9.67 1.58 2.98
N ASP A 97 -10.95 1.81 3.28
CA ASP A 97 -11.66 3.03 2.86
C ASP A 97 -11.05 4.29 3.49
N ASN A 98 -10.58 4.16 4.74
CA ASN A 98 -9.93 5.23 5.49
C ASN A 98 -8.39 5.13 5.40
N PRO A 99 -7.70 6.13 4.81
CA PRO A 99 -6.24 6.18 4.70
C PRO A 99 -5.48 5.95 6.01
N GLN A 100 -6.02 6.38 7.16
CA GLN A 100 -5.35 6.29 8.45
C GLN A 100 -5.22 4.84 8.96
N ASP A 101 -6.08 3.94 8.49
CA ASP A 101 -6.08 2.55 8.93
C ASP A 101 -4.90 1.77 8.32
N LEU A 102 -4.26 2.27 7.26
CA LEU A 102 -3.06 1.65 6.67
C LEU A 102 -1.87 1.59 7.63
N ILE A 103 -1.76 2.59 8.49
CA ILE A 103 -0.65 2.69 9.44
C ILE A 103 -0.96 1.88 10.70
N ARG A 104 -2.22 1.84 11.13
CA ARG A 104 -2.64 1.06 12.29
C ARG A 104 -2.36 -0.43 12.11
N HIS A 105 -2.66 -0.98 10.93
CA HIS A 105 -2.43 -2.40 10.65
C HIS A 105 -0.93 -2.75 10.53
N SER A 106 -0.07 -1.80 10.19
CA SER A 106 1.39 -2.03 10.14
C SER A 106 2.01 -2.29 11.52
N ASN A 107 1.31 -1.95 12.61
CA ASN A 107 1.75 -2.19 13.98
C ASN A 107 1.19 -3.49 14.60
N ILE A 108 0.24 -4.17 13.93
CA ILE A 108 -0.52 -5.32 14.48
C ILE A 108 0.20 -6.67 14.25
N SER A 109 1.39 -6.67 13.64
CA SER A 109 2.22 -7.89 13.49
C SER A 109 2.81 -8.42 14.81
N LYS A 110 2.67 -7.71 15.94
CA LYS A 110 3.33 -8.08 17.21
C LYS A 110 2.54 -8.97 18.17
N ASP A 111 1.29 -9.31 17.90
CA ASP A 111 0.52 -10.20 18.78
C ASP A 111 0.22 -11.54 18.10
N LYS A 112 1.24 -12.39 18.00
CA LYS A 112 1.05 -13.84 18.06
C LYS A 112 1.86 -14.34 19.24
N GLY A 113 1.16 -14.52 20.36
CA GLY A 113 1.65 -15.24 21.54
C GLY A 113 1.81 -16.73 21.29
#